data_AF-A0A970ALM9-F1
#
_entry.id   AF-A0A970ALM9-F1
#
_cell.length_a   1.000
_cell.length_b   1.000
_cell.length_c   1.000
_cell.angle_alpha   90.00
_cell.angle_beta   90.00
_cell.angle_gamma   90.00
#
_symmetry.space_group_name_H-M   'P 1'
#
loop_
_entity.id
_entity.type
_entity.pdbx_description
1 polymer ?
#
loop_
_entity_poly.entity_id
_entity_poly.type
_entity_poly.pdbx_seq_one_letter_code
_entity_poly.pdbx_strand_id
1 'polypeptide(L)' 'DSYVDENTLTVNITRLRRKLASAGVDNFIVTKKGLGYMVE' A
#
# COMPACT_ATOMS: atom_id res chain seq x y z
N ASP A 1 4.67 12.51 17.34
CA ASP A 1 3.64 11.53 16.93
C ASP A 1 3.04 11.84 15.58
N SER A 2 3.49 11.19 14.51
CA SER A 2 2.79 11.18 13.24
C SER A 2 2.04 9.86 13.12
N TYR A 3 0.95 9.73 13.88
CA TYR A 3 0.04 8.61 13.73
C TYR A 3 -0.74 8.82 12.44
N VAL A 4 -0.36 8.06 11.42
CA VAL A 4 -1.16 7.95 10.21
C VAL A 4 -2.25 6.93 10.52
N ASP A 5 -3.52 7.36 10.55
CA ASP A 5 -4.64 6.44 10.76
C ASP A 5 -4.57 5.24 9.81
N GLU A 6 -4.95 4.06 10.28
CA GLU A 6 -4.94 2.82 9.50
C GLU A 6 -5.79 2.96 8.21
N ASN A 7 -6.86 3.74 8.30
CA ASN A 7 -7.69 4.14 7.17
C ASN A 7 -6.91 4.95 6.13
N THR A 8 -6.11 5.93 6.59
CA THR A 8 -5.28 6.77 5.74
C THR A 8 -4.15 5.98 5.09
N LEU A 9 -3.55 5.03 5.82
CA LEU A 9 -2.55 4.12 5.28
C LEU A 9 -3.14 3.21 4.19
N THR A 10 -4.34 2.67 4.41
CA THR A 10 -5.03 1.81 3.44
C THR A 10 -5.37 2.57 2.14
N VAL A 11 -5.86 3.81 2.25
CA VAL A 11 -6.15 4.65 1.09
C VAL A 11 -4.86 5.01 0.33
N ASN A 12 -3.78 5.33 1.05
CA ASN A 12 -2.50 5.64 0.43
C ASN A 12 -1.90 4.44 -0.29
N ILE A 13 -1.92 3.24 0.30
CA ILE A 13 -1.49 1.98 -0.33
C ILE A 13 -2.31 1.70 -1.60
N THR A 14 -3.63 1.89 -1.56
CA THR A 14 -4.51 1.67 -2.72
C THR A 14 -4.20 2.65 -3.85
N ARG A 15 -3.94 3.93 -3.52
CA ARG A 15 -3.55 4.95 -4.49
C ARG A 15 -2.19 4.67 -5.10
N LEU A 16 -1.24 4.20 -4.28
CA LEU A 16 0.10 3.83 -4.71
C LEU A 16 0.06 2.61 -5.64
N ARG A 17 -0.71 1.58 -5.30
CA ARG A 17 -0.97 0.42 -6.17
C ARG A 17 -1.53 0.82 -7.52
N ARG A 18 -2.52 1.72 -7.56
CA ARG A 18 -3.08 2.22 -8.84
C ARG A 18 -2.04 2.94 -9.70
N LYS A 19 -1.16 3.73 -9.09
CA LYS A 19 -0.06 4.40 -9.82
C LYS A 19 0.97 3.42 -10.35
N LEU A 20 1.36 2.43 -9.54
CA LEU A 20 2.30 1.37 -9.92
C LEU A 20 1.72 0.49 -11.04
N ALA A 21 0.44 0.12 -10.94
CA ALA A 21 -0.30 -0.60 -11.98
C ALA A 21 -0.29 0.20 -13.30
N SER A 22 -0.53 1.51 -13.25
CA SER A 22 -0.45 2.37 -14.43
C SER A 22 0.95 2.50 -15.02
N ALA A 23 1.99 2.24 -14.21
CA ALA A 23 3.38 2.18 -14.66
C ALA A 23 3.81 0.77 -15.12
N GLY A 24 2.89 -0.21 -15.14
CA GLY A 24 3.17 -1.59 -15.54
C GLY A 24 3.74 -2.48 -14.44
N VAL A 25 3.76 -2.00 -13.19
CA VAL A 25 4.27 -2.74 -12.03
C VAL A 25 3.11 -3.13 -11.13
N ASP A 26 2.42 -4.21 -11.50
CA ASP A 26 1.45 -4.84 -10.61
C ASP A 26 2.17 -5.82 -9.66
N ASN A 27 1.74 -5.85 -8.39
CA ASN A 27 2.27 -6.66 -7.27
C ASN A 27 3.45 -6.15 -6.43
N PHE A 28 3.90 -4.90 -6.60
CA PHE A 28 5.00 -4.37 -5.75
C PHE A 28 4.64 -4.23 -4.27
N ILE A 29 3.34 -4.17 -3.93
CA ILE A 29 2.87 -4.02 -2.54
C ILE A 29 1.97 -5.19 -2.19
N VAL A 30 2.44 -6.01 -1.24
CA VAL A 30 1.74 -7.18 -0.74
C VAL A 30 1.17 -6.86 0.65
N THR A 31 -0.15 -6.95 0.79
CA THR A 31 -0.81 -6.80 2.09
C THR A 31 -0.79 -8.14 2.82
N LYS A 32 -0.11 -8.19 3.97
CA LYS A 32 -0.07 -9.38 4.83
C LYS A 32 -0.95 -9.12 6.05
N LYS A 33 -2.10 -9.80 6.08
CA LYS A 33 -3.11 -9.63 7.13
C LYS A 33 -2.49 -9.94 8.51
N GLY A 34 -2.55 -9.00 9.44
CA GLY A 34 -1.97 -9.12 10.79
C GLY A 34 -0.47 -8.80 10.91
N LEU A 35 0.21 -8.47 9.80
CA LEU A 35 1.64 -8.09 9.79
C LEU A 35 1.89 -6.72 9.13
N GLY A 36 1.00 -6.25 8.24
CA GLY A 36 1.09 -4.95 7.59
C GLY A 36 1.27 -5.06 6.08
N TYR A 37 2.15 -4.23 5.51
CA TYR A 37 2.42 -4.17 4.07
C TYR A 37 3.90 -4.51 3.82
N MET A 38 4.16 -5.38 2.83
CA MET A 38 5.50 -5.72 2.34
C MET A 38 5.69 -5.15 0.93
N VAL A 39 6.94 -4.81 0.62
CA VAL A 39 7.38 -4.33 -0.69
C VAL A 39 8.49 -5.27 -1.15
N GLU A 40 8.32 -5.89 -2.32
CA GLU A 40 9.25 -6.88 -2.90
C GLU A 40 9.46 -6.61 -4.40
#